data_AF-A0A927XFU2-F1
#
_entry.id   AF-A0A927XFU2-F1
#
_cell.length_a   1.000
_cell.length_b   1.000
_cell.length_c   1.000
_cell.angle_alpha   90.00
_cell.angle_beta   90.00
_cell.angle_gamma   90.00
#
_symmetry.space_group_name_H-M   'P 1'
#
loop_
_entity.id
_entity.type
_entity.pdbx_description
1 polymer ?
#
loop_
_entity_poly.entity_id
_entity_poly.type
_entity_poly.pdbx_seq_one_letter_code
_entity_poly.pdbx_strand_id
1 'polypeptide(L)'
;MVTINKLEIENVKRIKAVKIEPSATGLTVIGGNNNQGKTSVLDSIAWALGGNKYKPSKAEREGSMVPPTLKVTLSNGLIVERKGKNSSLKVIDPNGQKAGQQLLDSFVEELAINLPKFMESTPKDKANTLLQIIGVGDQLAELELKEKEIYNQRHAIGVIADQKEKFAKEQPYYPDAPKELVSISELIQQQQAILTKNGENARKRQNVTVIQQNYDFKKAEVEDFKQKLKQAEAQLAQLENDLSIAQTDAMDLHDESTAEIEENIARIDETNRRVRANLDKDKAEDDAKQQREQYNQLTNEIEAVRQQKTDLLTNADLPLEGLSVNDGKLLYQGQEWDNMSGSQQLMVATAIVRKLKPECGFVLIDKLEQMDQITLEQFGTWLEQEGLQAIATRVSTGEECAVIIEDGYSVVNEAHQQSTTAKPAFTAGTF
;
A
#
# COMPACT_ATOMS: atom_id res chain seq x y z
N MET A 1 12.23 33.64 13.94
CA MET A 1 12.46 32.75 15.10
C MET A 1 12.48 33.58 16.36
N VAL A 2 11.59 33.26 17.28
CA VAL A 2 11.41 33.91 18.57
C VAL A 2 11.94 32.98 19.66
N THR A 3 12.96 33.42 20.38
CA THR A 3 13.56 32.77 21.56
C THR A 3 13.15 33.45 22.87
N ILE A 4 13.45 32.82 24.00
CA ILE A 4 13.23 33.37 25.35
C ILE A 4 14.49 34.16 25.77
N ASN A 5 14.35 35.47 25.93
CA ASN A 5 15.46 36.32 26.38
C ASN A 5 15.63 36.30 27.89
N LYS A 6 14.51 36.32 28.62
CA LYS A 6 14.54 36.49 30.07
C LYS A 6 13.34 35.83 30.73
N LEU A 7 13.61 35.17 31.85
CA LEU A 7 12.65 34.45 32.68
C LEU A 7 12.76 34.91 34.12
N GLU A 8 11.64 35.32 34.72
CA GLU A 8 11.51 35.68 36.13
C GLU A 8 10.33 34.90 36.73
N ILE A 9 10.62 34.09 37.75
CA ILE A 9 9.66 33.19 38.39
C ILE A 9 9.72 33.37 39.90
N GLU A 10 8.58 33.59 40.54
CA GLU A 10 8.46 33.69 41.99
C GLU A 10 7.29 32.86 42.51
N ASN A 11 7.52 32.14 43.62
CA ASN A 11 6.50 31.38 44.34
C ASN A 11 5.72 30.34 43.50
N VAL A 12 6.37 29.71 42.52
CA VAL A 12 5.76 28.66 41.69
C VAL A 12 6.31 27.28 42.03
N LYS A 13 5.44 26.35 42.46
CA LYS A 13 5.80 25.00 42.90
C LYS A 13 6.94 25.03 43.93
N ARG A 14 8.16 24.60 43.56
CA ARG A 14 9.33 24.59 44.45
C ARG A 14 10.22 25.82 44.33
N ILE A 15 9.88 26.77 43.47
CA ILE A 15 10.66 28.00 43.23
C ILE A 15 10.31 29.04 44.29
N LYS A 16 11.34 29.66 44.88
CA LYS A 16 11.23 30.87 45.71
C LYS A 16 11.33 32.09 44.80
N ALA A 17 12.49 32.27 44.17
CA ALA A 17 12.76 33.31 43.19
C ALA A 17 13.85 32.84 42.21
N VAL A 18 13.54 32.80 40.92
CA VAL A 18 14.47 32.39 39.86
C VAL A 18 14.49 33.47 38.79
N LYS A 19 15.68 33.92 38.42
CA LYS A 19 15.93 34.78 37.27
C LYS A 19 16.94 34.11 36.35
N ILE A 20 16.57 33.90 35.10
CA ILE A 20 17.41 33.24 34.10
C ILE A 20 17.38 34.06 32.81
N GLU A 21 18.54 34.24 32.20
CA GLU A 21 18.74 34.83 30.88
C GLU A 21 19.43 33.76 30.01
N PRO A 22 18.66 32.90 29.33
CA PRO A 22 19.22 31.80 28.54
C PRO A 22 19.99 32.32 27.32
N SER A 23 20.94 31.53 26.82
CA SER A 23 21.66 31.86 25.58
C SER A 23 20.69 31.97 24.41
N ALA A 24 20.89 32.95 23.52
CA ALA A 24 20.00 33.18 22.38
C ALA A 24 19.97 31.98 21.40
N THR A 25 21.05 31.21 21.33
CA THR A 25 21.21 29.98 20.56
C THR A 25 21.97 28.96 21.39
N GLY A 26 21.88 27.69 21.01
CA GLY A 26 22.57 26.60 21.69
C GLY A 26 21.82 26.07 22.91
N LEU A 27 22.53 25.29 23.73
CA LEU A 27 21.98 24.59 24.88
C LEU A 27 22.24 25.36 26.18
N THR A 28 21.17 25.79 26.86
CA THR A 28 21.22 26.31 28.23
C THR A 28 20.78 25.22 29.21
N VAL A 29 21.72 24.66 29.97
CA VAL A 29 21.42 23.62 30.97
C VAL A 29 21.19 24.25 32.36
N ILE A 30 20.05 23.93 32.95
CA ILE A 30 19.68 24.26 34.33
C ILE A 30 20.02 23.05 35.21
N GLY A 31 21.08 23.21 35.99
CA GLY A 31 21.61 22.23 36.94
C GLY A 31 20.99 22.30 38.33
N GLY A 32 21.40 21.38 39.20
CA GLY A 32 21.05 21.30 40.62
C GLY A 32 20.67 19.89 41.05
N ASN A 33 20.67 19.64 42.35
CA ASN A 33 20.27 18.34 42.89
C ASN A 33 18.77 18.05 42.68
N ASN A 34 18.36 16.81 42.96
CA ASN A 34 16.94 16.46 42.99
C ASN A 34 16.17 17.32 44.00
N ASN A 35 14.89 17.57 43.70
CA ASN A 35 13.96 18.37 44.51
C ASN A 35 14.27 19.86 44.68
N GLN A 36 15.28 20.41 44.00
CA GLN A 36 15.63 21.83 44.12
C GLN A 36 14.71 22.78 43.33
N GLY A 37 13.95 22.28 42.35
CA GLY A 37 13.01 23.08 41.57
C GLY A 37 13.30 23.20 40.07
N LYS A 38 14.30 22.48 39.53
CA LYS A 38 14.63 22.46 38.09
C LYS A 38 13.43 22.28 37.17
N THR A 39 12.68 21.18 37.32
CA THR A 39 11.46 20.91 36.53
C THR A 39 10.38 21.97 36.77
N SER A 40 10.35 22.60 37.95
CA SER A 40 9.42 23.72 38.20
C SER A 40 9.74 24.94 37.34
N VAL A 41 10.98 25.11 36.88
CA VAL A 41 11.36 26.17 35.93
C VAL A 41 10.75 25.88 34.57
N LEU A 42 10.95 24.68 34.03
CA LEU A 42 10.35 24.29 32.74
C LEU A 42 8.82 24.33 32.78
N ASP A 43 8.20 23.81 33.84
CA ASP A 43 6.74 23.88 34.03
C ASP A 43 6.22 25.33 34.06
N SER A 44 7.02 26.23 34.62
CA SER A 44 6.68 27.66 34.70
C SER A 44 6.74 28.32 33.33
N ILE A 45 7.75 28.01 32.52
CA ILE A 45 7.82 28.46 31.13
C ILE A 45 6.64 27.88 30.34
N ALA A 46 6.37 26.59 30.51
CA ALA A 46 5.27 25.91 29.82
C ALA A 46 3.91 26.50 30.17
N TRP A 47 3.67 26.83 31.44
CA TRP A 47 2.44 27.47 31.88
C TRP A 47 2.33 28.92 31.40
N ALA A 48 3.44 29.67 31.43
CA ALA A 48 3.47 31.04 30.93
C ALA A 48 3.10 31.06 29.44
N LEU A 49 3.73 30.22 28.63
CA LEU A 49 3.62 30.27 27.17
C LEU A 49 2.47 29.43 26.59
N GLY A 50 2.21 28.24 27.13
CA GLY A 50 1.20 27.30 26.62
C GLY A 50 -0.20 27.46 27.22
N GLY A 51 -0.45 28.50 28.02
CA GLY A 51 -1.78 28.75 28.55
C GLY A 51 -2.19 27.83 29.72
N ASN A 52 -3.48 27.82 30.06
CA ASN A 52 -4.00 27.07 31.22
C ASN A 52 -3.91 25.55 31.09
N LYS A 53 -3.68 25.01 29.89
CA LYS A 53 -3.44 23.57 29.66
C LYS A 53 -2.21 23.05 30.41
N TYR A 54 -1.24 23.92 30.64
CA TYR A 54 0.00 23.62 31.37
C TYR A 54 -0.01 24.15 32.80
N LYS A 55 -1.16 24.62 33.29
CA LYS A 55 -1.27 25.11 34.67
C LYS A 55 -1.05 23.94 35.64
N PRO A 56 -0.07 24.02 36.57
CA PRO A 56 0.08 23.01 37.60
C PRO A 56 -1.19 22.92 38.46
N SER A 57 -1.57 21.71 38.85
CA SER A 57 -2.74 21.47 39.73
C SER A 57 -2.61 22.24 41.05
N LYS A 58 -1.39 22.31 41.59
CA LYS A 58 -0.98 23.19 42.68
C LYS A 58 0.19 24.04 42.20
N ALA A 59 -0.12 25.24 41.70
CA ALA A 59 0.88 26.18 41.20
C ALA A 59 1.57 26.97 42.31
N GLU A 60 0.85 27.26 43.40
CA GLU A 60 1.36 28.00 44.55
C GLU A 60 2.46 27.22 45.26
N ARG A 61 3.52 27.92 45.67
CA ARG A 61 4.55 27.34 46.51
C ARG A 61 3.97 26.98 47.88
N GLU A 62 4.23 25.75 48.32
CA GLU A 62 3.83 25.28 49.64
C GLU A 62 4.43 26.17 50.74
N GLY A 63 3.58 26.67 51.63
CA GLY A 63 3.95 27.57 52.73
C GLY A 63 4.12 29.05 52.36
N SER A 64 3.93 29.45 51.09
CA SER A 64 3.95 30.87 50.71
C SER A 64 2.56 31.50 50.79
N MET A 65 2.48 32.70 51.38
CA MET A 65 1.27 33.54 51.40
C MET A 65 1.20 34.47 50.18
N VAL A 66 2.26 34.51 49.37
CA VAL A 66 2.37 35.37 48.19
C VAL A 66 1.99 34.55 46.95
N PRO A 67 1.07 35.05 46.10
CA PRO A 67 0.66 34.30 44.92
C PRO A 67 1.80 34.17 43.88
N PRO A 68 1.76 33.11 43.05
CA PRO A 68 2.65 32.92 41.90
C PRO A 68 2.80 34.15 41.02
N THR A 69 4.05 34.49 40.70
CA THR A 69 4.37 35.51 39.70
C THR A 69 5.31 34.93 38.65
N LEU A 70 4.95 35.09 37.39
CA LEU A 70 5.72 34.65 36.23
C LEU A 70 5.86 35.82 35.27
N LYS A 71 7.05 36.01 34.73
CA LYS A 71 7.31 36.94 33.64
C LYS A 71 8.32 36.34 32.68
N VAL A 72 7.91 36.20 31.42
CA VAL A 72 8.75 35.74 30.32
C VAL A 72 8.86 36.87 29.31
N THR A 73 10.09 37.24 28.93
CA THR A 73 10.35 38.21 27.88
C THR A 73 10.93 37.47 26.68
N LEU A 74 10.26 37.56 25.54
CA LEU A 74 10.69 36.97 24.28
C LEU A 74 11.61 37.92 23.51
N SER A 75 12.41 37.37 22.61
CA SER A 75 13.37 38.11 21.77
C SER A 75 12.75 39.16 20.85
N ASN A 76 11.50 38.96 20.45
CA ASN A 76 10.74 39.94 19.67
C ASN A 76 10.13 41.07 20.51
N GLY A 77 10.39 41.10 21.83
CA GLY A 77 9.89 42.11 22.76
C GLY A 77 8.54 41.79 23.39
N LEU A 78 7.90 40.66 23.06
CA LEU A 78 6.68 40.22 23.75
C LEU A 78 6.97 39.89 25.22
N ILE A 79 6.13 40.42 26.11
CA ILE A 79 6.20 40.15 27.54
C ILE A 79 4.96 39.36 27.95
N VAL A 80 5.17 38.18 28.51
CA VAL A 80 4.12 37.30 29.03
C VAL A 80 4.19 37.30 30.55
N GLU A 81 3.21 37.91 31.21
CA GLU A 81 3.10 37.96 32.66
C GLU A 81 1.92 37.12 33.16
N ARG A 82 2.13 36.34 34.23
CA ARG A 82 1.04 35.80 35.06
C ARG A 82 1.23 36.28 36.48
N LYS A 83 0.24 36.98 37.02
CA LYS A 83 0.30 37.54 38.38
C LYS A 83 -1.07 37.65 39.04
N GLY A 84 -1.05 37.81 40.36
CA GLY A 84 -2.24 37.96 41.21
C GLY A 84 -2.83 36.62 41.66
N LYS A 85 -3.88 36.68 42.50
CA LYS A 85 -4.50 35.51 43.15
C LYS A 85 -4.97 34.42 42.19
N ASN A 86 -5.38 34.80 40.99
CA ASN A 86 -5.82 33.86 39.94
C ASN A 86 -4.73 33.55 38.90
N SER A 87 -3.53 34.13 39.06
CA SER A 87 -2.43 34.09 38.09
C SER A 87 -2.90 34.45 36.67
N SER A 88 -3.62 35.56 36.55
CA SER A 88 -4.20 36.01 35.28
C SER A 88 -3.11 36.29 34.25
N LEU A 89 -3.28 35.77 33.05
CA LEU A 89 -2.39 36.00 31.92
C LEU A 89 -2.51 37.44 31.43
N LYS A 90 -1.38 38.09 31.18
CA LYS A 90 -1.24 39.35 30.48
C LYS A 90 -0.14 39.20 29.44
N VAL A 91 -0.49 39.29 28.17
CA VAL A 91 0.49 39.39 27.09
C VAL A 91 0.59 40.86 26.72
N ILE A 92 1.80 41.39 26.63
CA ILE A 92 2.09 42.79 26.33
C ILE A 92 2.98 42.79 25.09
N ASP A 93 2.55 43.49 24.04
CA ASP A 93 3.31 43.64 22.81
C ASP A 93 4.50 44.61 22.99
N PRO A 94 5.43 44.68 22.02
CA PRO A 94 6.57 45.60 22.10
C PRO A 94 6.18 47.08 22.18
N ASN A 95 4.96 47.43 21.77
CA ASN A 95 4.41 48.78 21.82
C ASN A 95 3.71 49.10 23.17
N GLY A 96 3.65 48.14 24.09
CA GLY A 96 3.00 48.28 25.40
C GLY A 96 1.49 48.01 25.41
N GLN A 97 0.91 47.57 24.29
CA GLN A 97 -0.50 47.21 24.18
C GLN A 97 -0.76 45.80 24.71
N LYS A 98 -1.94 45.59 25.29
CA LYS A 98 -2.36 44.26 25.76
C LYS A 98 -2.74 43.39 24.57
N ALA A 99 -2.09 42.25 24.45
CA ALA A 99 -2.41 41.19 23.52
C ALA A 99 -3.09 40.00 24.21
N GLY A 100 -3.70 39.12 23.41
CA GLY A 100 -4.28 37.85 23.87
C GLY A 100 -3.32 36.67 23.67
N GLN A 101 -3.69 35.52 24.22
CA GLN A 101 -2.98 34.25 24.01
C GLN A 101 -2.86 33.88 22.52
N GLN A 102 -3.85 34.24 21.69
CA GLN A 102 -3.81 33.99 20.23
C GLN A 102 -2.58 34.59 19.53
N LEU A 103 -2.13 35.78 19.96
CA LEU A 103 -0.89 36.36 19.43
C LEU A 103 0.32 35.52 19.84
N LEU A 104 0.35 35.05 21.08
CA LEU A 104 1.42 34.20 21.60
C LEU A 104 1.48 32.85 20.87
N ASP A 105 0.32 32.24 20.61
CA ASP A 105 0.18 30.97 19.91
C ASP A 105 0.71 31.03 18.47
N SER A 106 0.82 32.23 17.87
CA SER A 106 1.43 32.41 16.55
C SER A 106 2.96 32.23 16.55
N PHE A 107 3.62 32.48 17.68
CA PHE A 107 5.08 32.40 17.82
C PHE A 107 5.54 31.17 18.62
N VAL A 108 4.63 30.50 19.32
CA VAL A 108 4.94 29.39 20.21
C VAL A 108 4.27 28.11 19.72
N GLU A 109 5.02 27.00 19.78
CA GLU A 109 4.52 25.67 19.39
C GLU A 109 4.29 24.77 20.61
N GLU A 110 3.22 23.97 20.59
CA GLU A 110 2.85 23.13 21.74
C GLU A 110 3.94 22.09 22.04
N LEU A 111 4.49 21.50 20.98
CA LEU A 111 5.55 20.49 21.08
C LEU A 111 6.90 21.09 21.51
N ALA A 112 7.17 22.36 21.20
CA ALA A 112 8.36 23.06 21.68
C ALA A 112 8.35 23.25 23.21
N ILE A 113 7.17 23.40 23.78
CA ILE A 113 6.98 23.54 25.23
C ILE A 113 7.00 22.18 25.94
N ASN A 114 6.63 21.10 25.25
CA ASN A 114 6.55 19.77 25.83
C ASN A 114 7.01 18.70 24.84
N LEU A 115 8.33 18.66 24.61
CA LEU A 115 8.97 17.65 23.78
C LEU A 115 8.74 16.22 24.30
N PRO A 116 8.76 15.93 25.63
CA PRO A 116 8.50 14.59 26.16
C PRO A 116 7.20 13.96 25.65
N LYS A 117 6.12 14.74 25.52
CA LYS A 117 4.85 14.26 24.98
C LYS A 117 4.97 13.72 23.55
N PHE A 118 5.80 14.36 22.71
CA PHE A 118 6.07 13.84 21.37
C PHE A 118 6.88 12.55 21.43
N MET A 119 7.92 12.51 22.27
CA MET A 119 8.81 11.35 22.44
C MET A 119 8.04 10.11 22.91
N GLU A 120 7.06 10.30 23.79
CA GLU A 120 6.21 9.24 24.37
C GLU A 120 5.01 8.85 23.49
N SER A 121 4.74 9.58 22.39
CA SER A 121 3.62 9.28 21.49
C SER A 121 3.82 7.98 20.70
N THR A 122 2.76 7.45 20.10
CA THR A 122 2.87 6.18 19.35
C THR A 122 3.69 6.36 18.07
N PRO A 123 4.37 5.32 17.55
CA PRO A 123 5.13 5.41 16.30
C PRO A 123 4.31 5.99 15.13
N LYS A 124 3.03 5.61 15.08
CA LYS A 124 2.08 6.12 14.09
C LYS A 124 1.80 7.62 14.25
N ASP A 125 1.58 8.09 15.48
CA ASP A 125 1.36 9.52 15.74
C ASP A 125 2.59 10.35 15.39
N LYS A 126 3.79 9.84 15.68
CA LYS A 126 5.06 10.48 15.30
C LYS A 126 5.20 10.62 13.79
N ALA A 127 4.96 9.53 13.05
CA ALA A 127 5.03 9.55 11.59
C ALA A 127 3.96 10.46 10.99
N ASN A 128 2.71 10.38 11.47
CA ASN A 128 1.63 11.25 11.02
C ASN A 128 1.93 12.73 11.24
N THR A 129 2.53 13.07 12.40
CA THR A 129 2.95 14.45 12.68
C THR A 129 3.96 14.93 11.63
N LEU A 130 4.97 14.12 11.31
CA LEU A 130 5.94 14.47 10.26
C LEU A 130 5.27 14.58 8.87
N LEU A 131 4.40 13.62 8.51
CA LEU A 131 3.70 13.59 7.22
C LEU A 131 2.78 14.80 7.01
N GLN A 132 2.11 15.26 8.08
CA GLN A 132 1.32 16.49 8.07
C GLN A 132 2.21 17.72 7.88
N ILE A 133 3.38 17.77 8.52
CA ILE A 133 4.32 18.89 8.43
C ILE A 133 4.85 19.05 7.00
N ILE A 134 5.23 17.95 6.34
CA ILE A 134 5.75 17.99 4.97
C ILE A 134 4.63 18.16 3.92
N GLY A 135 3.35 18.14 4.34
CA GLY A 135 2.20 18.38 3.46
C GLY A 135 1.87 17.23 2.50
N VAL A 136 2.50 16.07 2.66
CA VAL A 136 2.27 14.90 1.79
C VAL A 136 1.35 13.85 2.40
N GLY A 137 0.84 14.08 3.61
CA GLY A 137 -0.01 13.13 4.34
C GLY A 137 -1.24 12.66 3.55
N ASP A 138 -1.99 13.60 2.95
CA ASP A 138 -3.21 13.26 2.19
C ASP A 138 -2.86 12.48 0.90
N GLN A 139 -1.83 12.91 0.18
CA GLN A 139 -1.34 12.24 -1.02
C GLN A 139 -0.82 10.83 -0.72
N LEU A 140 -0.10 10.66 0.39
CA LEU A 140 0.38 9.35 0.83
C LEU A 140 -0.79 8.44 1.20
N ALA A 141 -1.81 8.95 1.90
CA ALA A 141 -3.00 8.18 2.25
C ALA A 141 -3.80 7.73 1.01
N GLU A 142 -3.91 8.58 -0.02
CA GLU A 142 -4.50 8.21 -1.31
C GLU A 142 -3.70 7.09 -2.00
N LEU A 143 -2.38 7.19 -2.02
CA LEU A 143 -1.51 6.16 -2.61
C LEU A 143 -1.57 4.84 -1.84
N GLU A 144 -1.66 4.87 -0.50
CA GLU A 144 -1.86 3.67 0.33
C GLU A 144 -3.20 3.00 0.06
N LEU A 145 -4.28 3.79 -0.06
CA LEU A 145 -5.59 3.28 -0.40
C LEU A 145 -5.59 2.65 -1.80
N LYS A 146 -4.96 3.32 -2.78
CA LYS A 146 -4.79 2.81 -4.14
C LYS A 146 -3.97 1.52 -4.18
N GLU A 147 -2.84 1.43 -3.46
CA GLU A 147 -2.06 0.19 -3.36
C GLU A 147 -2.91 -0.95 -2.80
N LYS A 148 -3.68 -0.69 -1.74
CA LYS A 148 -4.55 -1.69 -1.12
C LYS A 148 -5.64 -2.18 -2.07
N GLU A 149 -6.26 -1.30 -2.84
CA GLU A 149 -7.26 -1.66 -3.85
C GLU A 149 -6.66 -2.54 -4.96
N ILE A 150 -5.53 -2.12 -5.53
CA ILE A 150 -4.84 -2.89 -6.59
C ILE A 150 -4.35 -4.23 -6.04
N TYR A 151 -3.84 -4.28 -4.81
CA TYR A 151 -3.45 -5.52 -4.15
C TYR A 151 -4.62 -6.51 -4.01
N ASN A 152 -5.79 -6.03 -3.56
CA ASN A 152 -6.98 -6.86 -3.42
C ASN A 152 -7.46 -7.39 -4.79
N GLN A 153 -7.44 -6.54 -5.82
CA GLN A 153 -7.75 -6.95 -7.19
C GLN A 153 -6.76 -8.00 -7.70
N ARG A 154 -5.46 -7.78 -7.50
CA ARG A 154 -4.40 -8.72 -7.90
C ARG A 154 -4.56 -10.06 -7.20
N HIS A 155 -4.91 -10.06 -5.92
CA HIS A 155 -5.16 -11.29 -5.16
C HIS A 155 -6.32 -12.08 -5.77
N ALA A 156 -7.45 -11.41 -6.06
CA ALA A 156 -8.61 -12.06 -6.69
C ALA A 156 -8.26 -12.64 -8.08
N ILE A 157 -7.58 -11.86 -8.92
CA ILE A 157 -7.12 -12.33 -10.25
C ILE A 157 -6.13 -13.48 -10.12
N GLY A 158 -5.21 -13.44 -9.16
CA GLY A 158 -4.26 -14.52 -8.91
C GLY A 158 -4.95 -15.85 -8.58
N VAL A 159 -5.99 -15.80 -7.74
CA VAL A 159 -6.81 -16.99 -7.43
C VAL A 159 -7.51 -17.53 -8.68
N ILE A 160 -8.07 -16.67 -9.52
CA ILE A 160 -8.74 -17.06 -10.77
C ILE A 160 -7.73 -17.64 -11.77
N ALA A 161 -6.58 -16.99 -11.94
CA ALA A 161 -5.50 -17.43 -12.82
C ALA A 161 -5.03 -18.85 -12.45
N ASP A 162 -4.78 -19.09 -11.16
CA ASP A 162 -4.36 -20.40 -10.67
C ASP A 162 -5.44 -21.48 -10.85
N GLN A 163 -6.72 -21.12 -10.68
CA GLN A 163 -7.84 -22.03 -10.95
C GLN A 163 -7.93 -22.40 -12.44
N LYS A 164 -7.84 -21.40 -13.33
CA LYS A 164 -7.88 -21.62 -14.79
C LYS A 164 -6.67 -22.42 -15.29
N GLU A 165 -5.48 -22.16 -14.74
CA GLU A 165 -4.27 -22.90 -15.11
C GLU A 165 -4.36 -24.38 -14.70
N LYS A 166 -4.91 -24.67 -13.50
CA LYS A 166 -5.18 -26.05 -13.08
C LYS A 166 -6.22 -26.71 -13.97
N PHE A 167 -7.32 -26.03 -14.26
CA PHE A 167 -8.37 -26.53 -15.15
C PHE A 167 -7.81 -26.87 -16.54
N ALA A 168 -6.99 -25.99 -17.12
CA ALA A 168 -6.36 -26.23 -18.42
C ALA A 168 -5.39 -27.43 -18.39
N LYS A 169 -4.60 -27.59 -17.32
CA LYS A 169 -3.68 -28.73 -17.13
C LYS A 169 -4.41 -30.07 -17.00
N GLU A 170 -5.60 -30.08 -16.43
CA GLU A 170 -6.42 -31.28 -16.25
C GLU A 170 -7.20 -31.66 -17.51
N GLN A 171 -7.28 -30.79 -18.54
CA GLN A 171 -7.97 -31.12 -19.79
C GLN A 171 -7.24 -32.24 -20.57
N PRO A 172 -8.00 -33.20 -21.13
CA PRO A 172 -7.45 -34.23 -22.01
C PRO A 172 -6.74 -33.60 -23.22
N TYR A 173 -5.56 -34.12 -23.56
CA TYR A 173 -4.81 -33.70 -24.73
C TYR A 173 -4.36 -34.91 -25.54
N TYR A 174 -4.66 -34.88 -26.83
CA TYR A 174 -4.37 -35.96 -27.77
C TYR A 174 -3.31 -35.47 -28.78
N PRO A 175 -2.03 -35.84 -28.62
CA PRO A 175 -0.94 -35.31 -29.47
C PRO A 175 -1.04 -35.74 -30.94
N ASP A 176 -1.71 -36.86 -31.23
CA ASP A 176 -1.84 -37.41 -32.58
C ASP A 176 -3.07 -36.88 -33.34
N ALA A 177 -3.89 -36.03 -32.72
CA ALA A 177 -5.08 -35.47 -33.35
C ALA A 177 -4.72 -34.31 -34.31
N PRO A 178 -5.35 -34.22 -35.50
CA PRO A 178 -5.18 -33.08 -36.42
C PRO A 178 -5.53 -31.74 -35.78
N LYS A 179 -5.03 -30.62 -36.34
CA LYS A 179 -5.34 -29.27 -35.84
C LYS A 179 -6.72 -28.76 -36.22
N GLU A 180 -7.30 -29.30 -37.29
CA GLU A 180 -8.58 -28.88 -37.85
C GLU A 180 -9.55 -30.06 -37.93
N LEU A 181 -10.85 -29.77 -37.85
CA LEU A 181 -11.89 -30.78 -37.99
C LEU A 181 -11.87 -31.38 -39.39
N VAL A 182 -11.95 -32.70 -39.47
CA VAL A 182 -12.03 -33.43 -40.74
C VAL A 182 -13.49 -33.51 -41.17
N SER A 183 -13.78 -33.07 -42.40
CA SER A 183 -15.16 -33.05 -42.93
C SER A 183 -15.65 -34.45 -43.30
N ILE A 184 -16.83 -34.83 -42.80
CA ILE A 184 -17.54 -36.09 -43.10
C ILE A 184 -18.62 -35.94 -44.18
N SER A 185 -18.83 -34.72 -44.70
CA SER A 185 -19.95 -34.42 -45.60
C SER A 185 -19.92 -35.21 -46.91
N GLU A 186 -18.73 -35.44 -47.47
CA GLU A 186 -18.57 -36.18 -48.73
C GLU A 186 -18.84 -37.68 -48.54
N LEU A 187 -18.40 -38.27 -47.43
CA LEU A 187 -18.60 -39.69 -47.12
C LEU A 187 -20.07 -40.01 -46.83
N ILE A 188 -20.80 -39.11 -46.16
CA ILE A 188 -22.24 -39.25 -45.92
C ILE A 188 -23.02 -39.21 -47.25
N GLN A 189 -22.66 -38.30 -48.16
CA GLN A 189 -23.29 -38.26 -49.48
C GLN A 189 -23.04 -39.54 -50.29
N GLN A 190 -21.81 -40.09 -50.22
CA GLN A 190 -21.48 -41.36 -50.87
C GLN A 190 -22.26 -42.54 -50.27
N GLN A 191 -22.39 -42.62 -48.94
CA GLN A 191 -23.18 -43.66 -48.28
C GLN A 191 -24.65 -43.61 -48.71
N GLN A 192 -25.24 -42.41 -48.74
CA GLN A 192 -26.64 -42.22 -49.13
C GLN A 192 -26.89 -42.65 -50.58
N ALA A 193 -25.94 -42.36 -51.49
CA ALA A 193 -26.02 -42.76 -52.88
C ALA A 193 -25.98 -44.29 -53.05
N ILE A 194 -25.07 -44.97 -52.33
CA ILE A 194 -24.95 -46.44 -52.36
C ILE A 194 -26.20 -47.11 -51.78
N LEU A 195 -26.74 -46.60 -50.66
CA LEU A 195 -27.96 -47.13 -50.06
C LEU A 195 -29.18 -46.99 -50.99
N THR A 196 -29.27 -45.88 -51.73
CA THR A 196 -30.32 -45.65 -52.72
C THR A 196 -30.21 -46.68 -53.86
N LYS A 197 -29.00 -46.89 -54.39
CA LYS A 197 -28.72 -47.87 -55.45
C LYS A 197 -29.00 -49.30 -55.02
N ASN A 198 -28.57 -49.70 -53.82
CA ASN A 198 -28.83 -51.03 -53.26
C ASN A 198 -30.33 -51.26 -53.01
N GLY A 199 -31.07 -50.24 -52.58
CA GLY A 199 -32.54 -50.30 -52.44
C GLY A 199 -33.25 -50.54 -53.78
N GLU A 200 -32.80 -49.88 -54.85
CA GLU A 200 -33.33 -50.11 -56.21
C GLU A 200 -33.00 -51.51 -56.73
N ASN A 201 -31.79 -52.02 -56.49
CA ASN A 201 -31.38 -53.38 -56.86
C ASN A 201 -32.24 -54.44 -56.17
N ALA A 202 -32.49 -54.28 -54.86
CA ALA A 202 -33.34 -55.18 -54.10
C ALA A 202 -34.78 -55.22 -54.63
N ARG A 203 -35.34 -54.04 -54.97
CA ARG A 203 -36.66 -53.92 -55.59
C ARG A 203 -36.73 -54.63 -56.95
N LYS A 204 -35.71 -54.48 -57.80
CA LYS A 204 -35.62 -55.18 -59.10
C LYS A 204 -35.58 -56.70 -58.93
N ARG A 205 -34.78 -57.21 -57.99
CA ARG A 205 -34.71 -58.65 -57.67
C ARG A 205 -36.05 -59.20 -57.17
N GLN A 206 -36.77 -58.46 -56.32
CA GLN A 206 -38.08 -58.86 -55.83
C GLN A 206 -39.12 -58.91 -56.96
N ASN A 207 -39.08 -57.97 -57.90
CA ASN A 207 -39.96 -57.98 -59.08
C ASN A 207 -39.75 -59.21 -59.96
N VAL A 208 -38.50 -59.66 -60.16
CA VAL A 208 -38.21 -60.89 -60.91
C VAL A 208 -38.88 -62.10 -60.27
N THR A 209 -38.77 -62.25 -58.95
CA THR A 209 -39.39 -63.37 -58.21
C THR A 209 -40.92 -63.36 -58.31
N VAL A 210 -41.55 -62.19 -58.21
CA VAL A 210 -43.01 -62.04 -58.33
C VAL A 210 -43.49 -62.33 -59.75
N ILE A 211 -42.77 -61.84 -60.77
CA ILE A 211 -43.10 -62.10 -62.18
C ILE A 211 -42.93 -63.58 -62.51
N GLN A 212 -41.90 -64.24 -61.97
CA GLN A 212 -41.67 -65.68 -62.16
C GLN A 212 -42.79 -66.52 -61.54
N GLN A 213 -43.24 -66.21 -60.32
CA GLN A 213 -44.37 -66.90 -59.69
C GLN A 213 -45.67 -66.70 -60.47
N ASN A 214 -45.91 -65.48 -60.97
CA ASN A 214 -47.06 -65.20 -61.83
C ASN A 214 -46.96 -65.92 -63.18
N TYR A 215 -45.76 -66.04 -63.75
CA TYR A 215 -45.52 -66.79 -64.98
C TYR A 215 -45.82 -68.27 -64.80
N ASP A 216 -45.36 -68.89 -63.71
CA ASP A 216 -45.60 -70.31 -63.44
C ASP A 216 -47.08 -70.61 -63.16
N PHE A 217 -47.78 -69.69 -62.46
CA PHE A 217 -49.23 -69.76 -62.26
C PHE A 217 -50.00 -69.62 -63.59
N LYS A 218 -49.63 -68.66 -64.44
CA LYS A 218 -50.25 -68.46 -65.75
C LYS A 218 -49.93 -69.58 -66.73
N LYS A 219 -48.76 -70.20 -66.63
CA LYS A 219 -48.38 -71.38 -67.43
C LYS A 219 -49.29 -72.59 -67.15
N ALA A 220 -49.73 -72.76 -65.91
CA ALA A 220 -50.72 -73.77 -65.55
C ALA A 220 -52.13 -73.44 -66.10
N GLU A 221 -52.53 -72.17 -66.12
CA GLU A 221 -53.76 -71.70 -66.79
C GLU A 221 -53.69 -71.82 -68.34
N VAL A 222 -52.50 -71.69 -68.94
CA VAL A 222 -52.31 -71.79 -70.39
C VAL A 222 -52.51 -73.21 -70.92
N GLU A 223 -52.24 -74.25 -70.14
CA GLU A 223 -52.64 -75.62 -70.51
C GLU A 223 -54.16 -75.77 -70.61
N ASP A 224 -54.92 -75.08 -69.75
CA ASP A 224 -56.38 -75.02 -69.82
C ASP A 224 -56.85 -74.20 -71.04
N PHE A 225 -56.16 -73.10 -71.36
CA PHE A 225 -56.46 -72.24 -72.51
C PHE A 225 -55.86 -72.69 -73.85
N LYS A 226 -55.07 -73.77 -73.92
CA LYS A 226 -54.65 -74.38 -75.20
C LYS A 226 -55.84 -74.81 -76.06
N GLN A 227 -57.02 -75.00 -75.46
CA GLN A 227 -58.28 -75.17 -76.19
C GLN A 227 -58.81 -73.85 -76.83
N LYS A 228 -58.41 -72.68 -76.33
CA LYS A 228 -58.77 -71.33 -76.83
C LYS A 228 -57.67 -70.68 -77.70
N LEU A 229 -56.49 -71.30 -77.78
CA LEU A 229 -55.22 -70.85 -78.40
C LEU A 229 -55.33 -70.24 -79.81
N LYS A 230 -56.29 -70.68 -80.62
CA LYS A 230 -56.36 -70.31 -82.03
C LYS A 230 -56.69 -68.83 -82.30
N GLN A 231 -57.17 -68.09 -81.29
CA GLN A 231 -57.48 -66.66 -81.41
C GLN A 231 -56.41 -65.73 -80.82
N ALA A 232 -55.44 -66.24 -80.05
CA ALA A 232 -54.51 -65.42 -79.27
C ALA A 232 -53.11 -65.25 -79.91
N GLU A 233 -52.83 -65.93 -81.02
CA GLU A 233 -51.52 -65.93 -81.71
C GLU A 233 -51.05 -64.54 -82.16
N ALA A 234 -51.96 -63.57 -82.35
CA ALA A 234 -51.62 -62.20 -82.76
C ALA A 234 -51.10 -61.30 -81.61
N GLN A 235 -51.34 -61.65 -80.34
CA GLN A 235 -50.93 -60.86 -79.17
C GLN A 235 -49.56 -61.28 -78.60
N LEU A 236 -49.02 -62.42 -79.06
CA LEU A 236 -47.83 -63.06 -78.50
C LEU A 236 -46.51 -62.35 -78.85
N ALA A 237 -46.44 -61.68 -80.00
CA ALA A 237 -45.22 -61.00 -80.47
C ALA A 237 -44.83 -59.75 -79.66
N GLN A 238 -45.76 -59.18 -78.88
CA GLN A 238 -45.51 -57.95 -78.12
C GLN A 238 -44.93 -58.24 -76.72
N LEU A 239 -45.30 -59.37 -76.11
CA LEU A 239 -44.86 -59.79 -74.77
C LEU A 239 -43.47 -60.46 -74.75
N GLU A 240 -43.01 -61.04 -75.86
CA GLU A 240 -41.65 -61.59 -75.98
C GLU A 240 -40.57 -60.50 -75.91
N ASN A 241 -40.87 -59.28 -76.34
CA ASN A 241 -39.96 -58.14 -76.27
C ASN A 241 -39.80 -57.63 -74.83
N ASP A 242 -40.90 -57.56 -74.06
CA ASP A 242 -40.89 -57.07 -72.68
C ASP A 242 -40.17 -58.03 -71.71
N LEU A 243 -40.18 -59.34 -71.98
CA LEU A 243 -39.47 -60.36 -71.19
C LEU A 243 -37.95 -60.32 -71.40
N SER A 244 -37.49 -60.08 -72.64
CA SER A 244 -36.06 -60.01 -72.98
C SER A 244 -35.36 -58.79 -72.39
N ILE A 245 -36.07 -57.65 -72.31
CA ILE A 245 -35.56 -56.42 -71.70
C ILE A 245 -35.36 -56.61 -70.19
N ALA A 246 -36.33 -57.22 -69.50
CA ALA A 246 -36.27 -57.43 -68.06
C ALA A 246 -35.23 -58.46 -67.59
N GLN A 247 -34.87 -59.46 -68.42
CA GLN A 247 -33.84 -60.46 -68.08
C GLN A 247 -32.41 -59.94 -68.24
N THR A 248 -32.19 -58.99 -69.15
CA THR A 248 -30.86 -58.42 -69.43
C THR A 248 -30.48 -57.37 -68.37
N ASP A 249 -31.46 -56.62 -67.85
CA ASP A 249 -31.26 -55.60 -66.81
C ASP A 249 -30.88 -56.15 -65.41
N ALA A 250 -31.01 -57.47 -65.18
CA ALA A 250 -30.78 -58.09 -63.87
C ALA A 250 -29.41 -58.76 -63.72
N MET A 251 -28.69 -59.05 -64.82
CA MET A 251 -27.41 -59.77 -64.77
C MET A 251 -26.22 -58.90 -64.32
N ASP A 252 -26.30 -57.57 -64.49
CA ASP A 252 -25.20 -56.63 -64.17
C ASP A 252 -25.38 -55.88 -62.83
N LEU A 253 -26.24 -56.37 -61.92
CA LEU A 253 -26.50 -55.72 -60.63
C LEU A 253 -25.61 -56.28 -59.51
N HIS A 254 -24.46 -55.62 -59.30
CA HIS A 254 -23.60 -55.80 -58.14
C HIS A 254 -23.93 -54.79 -57.03
N ASP A 255 -24.08 -55.26 -55.80
CA ASP A 255 -24.28 -54.41 -54.62
C ASP A 255 -22.92 -53.90 -54.13
N GLU A 256 -22.85 -52.59 -53.85
CA GLU A 256 -21.64 -51.95 -53.32
C GLU A 256 -21.68 -51.99 -51.79
N SER A 257 -20.54 -52.35 -51.17
CA SER A 257 -20.40 -52.44 -49.70
C SER A 257 -20.19 -51.06 -49.09
N THR A 258 -20.98 -50.69 -48.07
CA THR A 258 -20.80 -49.46 -47.29
C THR A 258 -19.84 -49.63 -46.10
N ALA A 259 -19.32 -50.83 -45.85
CA ALA A 259 -18.57 -51.14 -44.64
C ALA A 259 -17.30 -50.27 -44.46
N GLU A 260 -16.53 -50.05 -45.53
CA GLU A 260 -15.34 -49.19 -45.48
C GLU A 260 -15.70 -47.72 -45.24
N ILE A 261 -16.84 -47.25 -45.76
CA ILE A 261 -17.32 -45.88 -45.56
C ILE A 261 -17.79 -45.69 -44.11
N GLU A 262 -18.50 -46.67 -43.54
CA GLU A 262 -18.93 -46.65 -42.14
C GLU A 262 -17.75 -46.68 -41.16
N GLU A 263 -16.73 -47.49 -41.44
CA GLU A 263 -15.49 -47.51 -40.64
C GLU A 263 -14.72 -46.18 -40.74
N ASN A 264 -14.66 -45.58 -41.94
CA ASN A 264 -14.05 -44.28 -42.14
C ASN A 264 -14.82 -43.15 -41.40
N ILE A 265 -16.15 -43.17 -41.42
CA ILE A 265 -16.99 -42.21 -40.68
C ILE A 265 -16.73 -42.35 -39.17
N ALA A 266 -16.75 -43.57 -38.62
CA ALA A 266 -16.50 -43.81 -37.21
C ALA A 266 -15.09 -43.35 -36.77
N ARG A 267 -14.08 -43.60 -37.62
CA ARG A 267 -12.70 -43.14 -37.36
C ARG A 267 -12.57 -41.62 -37.40
N ILE A 268 -13.25 -40.95 -38.34
CA ILE A 268 -13.24 -39.50 -38.43
C ILE A 268 -14.00 -38.86 -37.26
N ASP A 269 -15.12 -39.42 -36.81
CA ASP A 269 -15.85 -38.92 -35.65
C ASP A 269 -15.04 -39.01 -34.36
N GLU A 270 -14.34 -40.14 -34.14
CA GLU A 270 -13.43 -40.29 -33.00
C GLU A 270 -12.23 -39.33 -33.12
N THR A 271 -11.73 -39.08 -34.33
CA THR A 271 -10.69 -38.08 -34.57
C THR A 271 -11.21 -36.68 -34.21
N ASN A 272 -12.38 -36.28 -34.72
CA ASN A 272 -13.00 -34.99 -34.45
C ASN A 272 -13.33 -34.78 -32.96
N ARG A 273 -13.69 -35.85 -32.24
CA ARG A 273 -13.85 -35.80 -30.78
C ARG A 273 -12.55 -35.41 -30.07
N ARG A 274 -11.42 -35.96 -30.51
CA ARG A 274 -10.09 -35.62 -29.96
C ARG A 274 -9.66 -34.21 -30.35
N VAL A 275 -9.94 -33.78 -31.59
CA VAL A 275 -9.68 -32.40 -32.06
C VAL A 275 -10.46 -31.39 -31.20
N ARG A 276 -11.75 -31.65 -30.91
CA ARG A 276 -12.55 -30.79 -30.03
C ARG A 276 -11.99 -30.70 -28.62
N ALA A 277 -11.58 -31.83 -28.04
CA ALA A 277 -10.94 -31.84 -26.72
C ALA A 277 -9.65 -31.01 -26.68
N ASN A 278 -8.82 -31.08 -27.73
CA ASN A 278 -7.63 -30.25 -27.85
C ASN A 278 -7.97 -28.76 -27.99
N LEU A 279 -8.97 -28.40 -28.81
CA LEU A 279 -9.42 -27.01 -28.95
C LEU A 279 -9.98 -26.44 -27.65
N ASP A 280 -10.71 -27.25 -26.87
CA ASP A 280 -11.22 -26.87 -25.56
C ASP A 280 -10.08 -26.64 -24.56
N LYS A 281 -9.01 -27.46 -24.63
CA LYS A 281 -7.79 -27.27 -23.85
C LYS A 281 -7.03 -26.01 -24.25
N ASP A 282 -6.79 -25.80 -25.55
CA ASP A 282 -6.09 -24.61 -26.07
C ASP A 282 -6.82 -23.33 -25.63
N LYS A 283 -8.15 -23.34 -25.72
CA LYS A 283 -8.99 -22.24 -25.22
C LYS A 283 -8.83 -22.03 -23.71
N ALA A 284 -8.79 -23.10 -22.92
CA ALA A 284 -8.58 -23.02 -21.49
C ALA A 284 -7.18 -22.49 -21.12
N GLU A 285 -6.15 -22.84 -21.89
CA GLU A 285 -4.78 -22.34 -21.72
C GLU A 285 -4.67 -20.84 -22.07
N ASP A 286 -5.29 -20.41 -23.17
CA ASP A 286 -5.36 -18.98 -23.55
C ASP A 286 -6.09 -18.15 -22.49
N ASP A 287 -7.22 -18.66 -21.99
CA ASP A 287 -7.99 -18.05 -20.91
C ASP A 287 -7.17 -17.90 -19.61
N ALA A 288 -6.36 -18.90 -19.27
CA ALA A 288 -5.46 -18.86 -18.12
C ALA A 288 -4.33 -17.85 -18.33
N LYS A 289 -3.77 -17.81 -19.54
CA LYS A 289 -2.70 -16.88 -19.93
C LYS A 289 -3.16 -15.42 -19.83
N GLN A 290 -4.36 -15.09 -20.31
CA GLN A 290 -4.94 -13.75 -20.18
C GLN A 290 -5.06 -13.31 -18.72
N GLN A 291 -5.51 -14.20 -17.82
CA GLN A 291 -5.59 -13.89 -16.38
C GLN A 291 -4.21 -13.71 -15.75
N ARG A 292 -3.21 -14.50 -16.16
CA ARG A 292 -1.82 -14.34 -15.71
C ARG A 292 -1.22 -13.02 -16.21
N GLU A 293 -1.56 -12.57 -17.41
CA GLU A 293 -1.13 -11.27 -17.93
C GLU A 293 -1.74 -10.11 -17.15
N GLN A 294 -3.03 -10.18 -16.81
CA GLN A 294 -3.68 -9.20 -15.90
C GLN A 294 -3.02 -9.18 -14.51
N TYR A 295 -2.67 -10.34 -13.96
CA TYR A 295 -1.92 -10.42 -12.70
C TYR A 295 -0.56 -9.69 -12.77
N ASN A 296 0.17 -9.87 -13.88
CA ASN A 296 1.46 -9.21 -14.09
C ASN A 296 1.30 -7.69 -14.24
N GLN A 297 0.27 -7.23 -14.97
CA GLN A 297 -0.05 -5.81 -15.09
C GLN A 297 -0.33 -5.17 -13.72
N LEU A 298 -1.18 -5.79 -12.91
CA LEU A 298 -1.46 -5.29 -11.54
C LEU A 298 -0.22 -5.34 -10.64
N THR A 299 0.70 -6.29 -10.86
CA THR A 299 1.98 -6.31 -10.13
C THR A 299 2.84 -5.10 -10.49
N ASN A 300 2.94 -4.75 -11.78
CA ASN A 300 3.66 -3.56 -12.23
C ASN A 300 3.00 -2.27 -11.71
N GLU A 301 1.67 -2.21 -11.65
CA GLU A 301 0.94 -1.07 -11.08
C GLU A 301 1.21 -0.90 -9.58
N ILE A 302 1.25 -1.99 -8.80
CA ILE A 302 1.63 -1.95 -7.38
C ILE A 302 3.05 -1.42 -7.23
N GLU A 303 3.99 -1.91 -8.03
CA GLU A 303 5.38 -1.43 -8.00
C GLU A 303 5.48 0.05 -8.36
N ALA A 304 4.72 0.52 -9.35
CA ALA A 304 4.65 1.93 -9.71
C ALA A 304 4.08 2.79 -8.58
N VAL A 305 3.01 2.36 -7.91
CA VAL A 305 2.45 3.08 -6.74
C VAL A 305 3.43 3.10 -5.58
N ARG A 306 4.16 2.00 -5.33
CA ARG A 306 5.23 1.96 -4.32
C ARG A 306 6.36 2.93 -4.65
N GLN A 307 6.76 3.00 -5.92
CA GLN A 307 7.76 3.95 -6.37
C GLN A 307 7.27 5.39 -6.16
N GLN A 308 6.01 5.69 -6.52
CA GLN A 308 5.41 7.02 -6.28
C GLN A 308 5.40 7.40 -4.80
N LYS A 309 5.10 6.47 -3.89
CA LYS A 309 5.19 6.72 -2.43
C LYS A 309 6.62 7.01 -1.99
N THR A 310 7.58 6.24 -2.47
CA THR A 310 9.00 6.46 -2.19
C THR A 310 9.47 7.81 -2.72
N ASP A 311 9.11 8.16 -3.96
CA ASP A 311 9.46 9.43 -4.59
C ASP A 311 8.83 10.61 -3.85
N LEU A 312 7.58 10.47 -3.39
CA LEU A 312 6.87 11.47 -2.61
C LEU A 312 7.59 11.77 -1.28
N LEU A 313 8.08 10.71 -0.62
CA LEU A 313 8.81 10.83 0.65
C LEU A 313 10.26 11.30 0.45
N THR A 314 10.91 10.93 -0.65
CA THR A 314 12.31 11.28 -0.93
C THR A 314 12.46 12.72 -1.42
N ASN A 315 11.48 13.22 -2.19
CA ASN A 315 11.46 14.61 -2.65
C ASN A 315 10.85 15.58 -1.64
N ALA A 316 10.31 15.09 -0.52
CA ALA A 316 9.79 15.93 0.55
C ALA A 316 10.95 16.68 1.23
N ASP A 317 10.73 17.97 1.50
CA ASP A 317 11.67 18.82 2.24
C ASP A 317 11.64 18.48 3.73
N LEU A 318 12.35 17.38 4.06
CA LEU A 318 12.43 16.81 5.39
C LEU A 318 13.23 17.69 6.34
N PRO A 319 12.87 17.75 7.63
CA PRO A 319 13.47 18.65 8.60
C PRO A 319 14.90 18.29 9.03
N LEU A 320 15.34 17.06 8.76
CA LEU A 320 16.64 16.54 9.15
C LEU A 320 17.14 15.55 8.09
N GLU A 321 18.41 15.65 7.71
CA GLU A 321 19.03 14.73 6.75
C GLU A 321 19.04 13.30 7.30
N GLY A 322 18.67 12.32 6.47
CA GLY A 322 18.57 10.92 6.87
C GLY A 322 17.30 10.56 7.64
N LEU A 323 16.38 11.50 7.85
CA LEU A 323 15.03 11.22 8.34
C LEU A 323 14.17 10.66 7.20
N SER A 324 13.33 9.68 7.47
CA SER A 324 12.36 9.15 6.50
C SER A 324 11.15 8.54 7.21
N VAL A 325 10.10 8.25 6.44
CA VAL A 325 8.93 7.51 6.91
C VAL A 325 8.83 6.21 6.11
N ASN A 326 8.71 5.08 6.79
CA ASN A 326 8.42 3.81 6.14
C ASN A 326 7.33 3.07 6.93
N ASP A 327 6.31 2.59 6.23
CA ASP A 327 5.17 1.86 6.82
C ASP A 327 4.55 2.58 8.05
N GLY A 328 4.40 3.90 7.96
CA GLY A 328 3.86 4.72 9.05
C GLY A 328 4.75 4.79 10.30
N LYS A 329 6.06 4.52 10.17
CA LYS A 329 7.06 4.68 11.22
C LYS A 329 8.13 5.68 10.81
N LEU A 330 8.66 6.42 11.79
CA LEU A 330 9.83 7.28 11.60
C LEU A 330 11.11 6.45 11.60
N LEU A 331 11.96 6.72 10.62
CA LEU A 331 13.33 6.22 10.57
C LEU A 331 14.31 7.38 10.52
N TYR A 332 15.44 7.23 11.20
CA TYR A 332 16.55 8.17 11.15
C TYR A 332 17.84 7.37 10.92
N GLN A 333 18.59 7.71 9.87
CA GLN A 333 19.78 6.97 9.45
C GLN A 333 19.52 5.45 9.30
N GLY A 334 18.31 5.09 8.83
CA GLY A 334 17.87 3.70 8.65
C GLY A 334 17.41 2.97 9.91
N GLN A 335 17.41 3.61 11.08
CA GLN A 335 16.96 3.01 12.34
C GLN A 335 15.54 3.44 12.70
N GLU A 336 14.70 2.51 13.16
CA GLU A 336 13.40 2.83 13.78
C GLU A 336 13.58 3.56 15.12
N TRP A 337 12.55 4.28 15.54
CA TRP A 337 12.56 5.13 16.74
C TRP A 337 13.08 4.45 18.02
N ASP A 338 12.70 3.19 18.25
CA ASP A 338 13.09 2.40 19.42
C ASP A 338 14.56 1.99 19.42
N ASN A 339 15.19 1.96 18.25
CA ASN A 339 16.60 1.64 18.07
C ASN A 339 17.50 2.89 18.06
N MET A 340 16.92 4.09 18.02
CA MET A 340 17.65 5.35 18.11
C MET A 340 18.18 5.58 19.54
N SER A 341 19.38 6.12 19.67
CA SER A 341 19.87 6.66 20.93
C SER A 341 19.04 7.85 21.40
N GLY A 342 19.02 8.11 22.71
CA GLY A 342 18.23 9.21 23.28
C GLY A 342 18.58 10.59 22.68
N SER A 343 19.84 10.80 22.31
CA SER A 343 20.29 12.02 21.63
C SER A 343 19.77 12.13 20.20
N GLN A 344 19.78 11.04 19.43
CA GLN A 344 19.19 11.00 18.09
C GLN A 344 17.68 11.27 18.16
N GLN A 345 16.97 10.67 19.11
CA GLN A 345 15.54 10.93 19.29
C GLN A 345 15.26 12.42 19.60
N LEU A 346 16.10 13.05 20.44
CA LEU A 346 16.00 14.48 20.76
C LEU A 346 16.28 15.37 19.54
N MET A 347 17.31 15.05 18.74
CA MET A 347 17.62 15.77 17.50
C MET A 347 16.45 15.69 16.52
N VAL A 348 15.93 14.48 16.28
CA VAL A 348 14.78 14.25 15.39
C VAL A 348 13.55 15.02 15.90
N ALA A 349 13.21 14.90 17.19
CA ALA A 349 12.08 15.60 17.77
C ALA A 349 12.24 17.12 17.65
N THR A 350 13.43 17.65 17.94
CA THR A 350 13.72 19.09 17.85
C THR A 350 13.62 19.60 16.42
N ALA A 351 14.13 18.84 15.44
CA ALA A 351 14.04 19.18 14.02
C ALA A 351 12.58 19.21 13.52
N ILE A 352 11.77 18.23 13.93
CA ILE A 352 10.33 18.15 13.60
C ILE A 352 9.59 19.38 14.15
N VAL A 353 9.82 19.75 15.41
CA VAL A 353 9.18 20.91 16.05
C VAL A 353 9.51 22.21 15.33
N ARG A 354 10.77 22.39 14.92
CA ARG A 354 11.21 23.57 14.16
C ARG A 354 10.47 23.69 12.83
N LYS A 355 10.31 22.59 12.11
CA LYS A 355 9.61 22.58 10.81
C LYS A 355 8.11 22.82 10.97
N LEU A 356 7.52 22.35 12.07
CA LEU A 356 6.12 22.60 12.40
C LEU A 356 5.82 24.09 12.60
N LYS A 357 6.70 24.82 13.30
CA LYS A 357 6.57 26.27 13.47
C LYS A 357 7.93 26.96 13.41
N PRO A 358 8.37 27.40 12.20
CA PRO A 358 9.65 28.08 12.02
C PRO A 358 9.78 29.41 12.78
N GLU A 359 8.67 30.02 13.20
CA GLU A 359 8.65 31.19 14.07
C GLU A 359 9.08 30.87 15.51
N CYS A 360 8.93 29.64 15.97
CA CYS A 360 9.31 29.21 17.32
C CYS A 360 10.80 28.83 17.36
N GLY A 361 11.62 29.65 18.02
CA GLY A 361 13.07 29.50 18.04
C GLY A 361 13.62 28.74 19.25
N PHE A 362 12.77 28.20 20.13
CA PHE A 362 13.21 27.53 21.34
C PHE A 362 12.54 26.17 21.55
N VAL A 363 13.17 25.28 22.31
CA VAL A 363 12.61 23.99 22.76
C VAL A 363 12.95 23.75 24.23
N LEU A 364 11.99 23.21 24.98
CA LEU A 364 12.16 22.82 26.38
C LEU A 364 12.41 21.32 26.48
N ILE A 365 13.48 20.93 27.18
CA ILE A 365 13.91 19.53 27.30
C ILE A 365 14.11 19.16 28.77
N ASP A 366 13.32 18.23 29.29
CA ASP A 366 13.49 17.74 30.66
C ASP A 366 14.35 16.47 30.67
N LYS A 367 15.14 16.27 31.73
CA LYS A 367 15.90 15.03 32.03
C LYS A 367 17.04 14.72 31.04
N LEU A 368 17.97 15.64 30.84
CA LEU A 368 19.20 15.37 30.07
C LEU A 368 20.24 14.50 30.81
N GLU A 369 19.85 13.86 31.92
CA GLU A 369 20.71 12.97 32.73
C GLU A 369 21.28 11.79 31.95
N GLN A 370 20.54 11.35 30.93
CA GLN A 370 20.84 10.14 30.17
C GLN A 370 21.92 10.35 29.11
N MET A 371 22.33 11.60 28.86
CA MET A 371 23.37 11.95 27.91
C MET A 371 24.71 12.10 28.62
N ASP A 372 25.76 11.57 28.02
CA ASP A 372 27.13 11.88 28.42
C ASP A 372 27.55 13.28 27.95
N GLN A 373 28.72 13.73 28.40
CA GLN A 373 29.21 15.08 28.14
C GLN A 373 29.46 15.33 26.63
N ILE A 374 30.06 14.36 25.94
CA ILE A 374 30.37 14.46 24.50
C ILE A 374 29.09 14.63 23.69
N THR A 375 28.07 13.84 24.01
CA THR A 375 26.78 13.90 23.31
C THR A 375 26.05 15.21 23.57
N LEU A 376 26.17 15.77 24.80
CA LEU A 376 25.61 17.08 25.12
C LEU A 376 26.29 18.22 24.34
N GLU A 377 27.62 18.17 24.20
CA GLU A 377 28.38 19.15 23.43
C GLU A 377 28.05 19.07 21.93
N GLN A 378 27.91 17.86 21.38
CA GLN A 378 27.47 17.65 20.01
C GLN A 378 26.05 18.19 19.78
N PHE A 379 25.13 17.91 20.69
CA PHE A 379 23.77 18.41 20.62
C PHE A 379 23.71 19.94 20.75
N GLY A 380 24.50 20.53 21.65
CA GLY A 380 24.65 21.98 21.79
C GLY A 380 25.20 22.64 20.52
N THR A 381 26.25 22.06 19.93
CA THR A 381 26.84 22.54 18.67
C THR A 381 25.83 22.47 17.52
N TRP A 382 25.06 21.38 17.43
CA TRP A 382 23.99 21.24 16.44
C TRP A 382 22.91 22.31 16.62
N LEU A 383 22.47 22.57 17.86
CA LEU A 383 21.50 23.64 18.14
C LEU A 383 22.01 25.04 17.74
N GLU A 384 23.30 25.32 17.95
CA GLU A 384 23.93 26.57 17.52
C GLU A 384 23.96 26.71 16.00
N GLN A 385 24.35 25.65 15.28
CA GLN A 385 24.34 25.60 13.81
C GLN A 385 22.93 25.83 13.26
N GLU A 386 21.91 25.27 13.92
CA GLU A 386 20.51 25.43 13.53
C GLU A 386 19.87 26.74 14.00
N GLY A 387 20.56 27.54 14.82
CA GLY A 387 20.06 28.79 15.38
C GLY A 387 18.92 28.59 16.39
N LEU A 388 18.85 27.43 17.05
CA LEU A 388 17.82 27.07 18.02
C LEU A 388 18.30 27.27 19.46
N GLN A 389 17.39 27.68 20.33
CA GLN A 389 17.59 27.74 21.77
C GLN A 389 17.01 26.51 22.45
N ALA A 390 17.82 25.69 23.12
CA ALA A 390 17.30 24.64 24.00
C ALA A 390 17.46 25.06 25.47
N ILE A 391 16.37 25.02 26.24
CA ILE A 391 16.42 25.20 27.69
C ILE A 391 16.15 23.85 28.32
N ALA A 392 17.15 23.31 29.01
CA ALA A 392 17.09 21.95 29.50
C ALA A 392 17.39 21.83 30.99
N THR A 393 16.98 20.72 31.60
CA THR A 393 17.28 20.40 33.01
C THR A 393 18.20 19.19 33.11
N ARG A 394 19.15 19.25 34.06
CA ARG A 394 20.05 18.14 34.41
C ARG A 394 20.32 18.12 35.92
N VAL A 395 20.40 16.95 36.51
CA VAL A 395 20.88 16.62 37.85
C VAL A 395 22.41 16.59 37.78
N SER A 396 22.96 17.80 37.70
CA SER A 396 24.40 18.03 37.76
C SER A 396 24.66 19.40 38.38
N THR A 397 25.87 19.58 38.90
CA THR A 397 26.38 20.88 39.35
C THR A 397 27.70 21.24 38.65
N GLY A 398 28.03 20.50 37.58
CA GLY A 398 29.26 20.68 36.81
C GLY A 398 29.25 21.90 35.91
N GLU A 399 30.35 22.06 35.16
CA GLU A 399 30.60 23.21 34.27
C GLU A 399 29.64 23.30 33.08
N GLU A 400 28.95 22.22 32.73
CA GLU A 400 27.97 22.20 31.66
C GLU A 400 26.66 22.94 32.04
N CYS A 401 26.42 23.16 33.32
CA CYS A 401 25.21 23.81 33.82
C CYS A 401 25.37 25.33 33.84
N ALA A 402 24.68 26.04 32.94
CA ALA A 402 24.70 27.50 32.88
C ALA A 402 24.14 28.16 34.15
N VAL A 403 23.12 27.54 34.76
CA VAL A 403 22.48 28.02 35.99
C VAL A 403 22.28 26.85 36.95
N ILE A 404 22.55 27.04 38.24
CA ILE A 404 22.22 26.05 39.28
C ILE A 404 20.97 26.49 40.03
N ILE A 405 20.04 25.55 40.23
CA ILE A 405 18.91 25.76 41.13
C ILE A 405 19.21 25.11 42.49
N GLU A 406 19.17 25.93 43.53
CA GLU A 406 19.38 25.51 44.92
C GLU A 406 18.31 26.12 45.83
N ASP A 407 17.58 25.27 46.55
CA ASP A 407 16.44 25.60 47.43
C ASP A 407 15.41 26.56 46.78
N GLY A 408 15.17 26.35 45.49
CA GLY A 408 14.24 27.17 44.70
C GLY A 408 14.76 28.55 44.32
N TYR A 409 16.06 28.83 44.48
CA TYR A 409 16.73 30.02 43.97
C TYR A 409 17.63 29.70 42.78
N SER A 410 17.78 30.65 41.86
CA SER A 410 18.81 30.58 40.82
C SER A 410 20.13 31.12 41.37
N VAL A 411 21.17 30.28 41.34
CA VAL A 411 22.54 30.61 41.74
C VAL A 411 23.42 30.59 40.51
N VAL A 412 24.37 31.53 40.46
CA VAL A 412 25.38 31.61 39.40
C VAL A 412 26.34 30.42 39.53
N ASN A 413 26.59 29.72 38.43
CA ASN A 413 27.58 28.65 38.41
C ASN A 413 28.98 29.19 38.11
N GLU A 414 29.83 29.30 39.13
CA GLU A 414 31.21 29.77 38.95
C GLU A 414 32.05 28.85 38.05
N ALA A 415 31.80 27.53 38.08
CA ALA A 415 32.51 26.57 37.24
C ALA A 415 32.20 26.78 35.75
N HIS A 416 30.95 27.06 35.41
CA HIS A 416 30.53 27.39 34.05
C HIS A 416 31.10 28.74 33.56
N GLN A 417 31.19 29.73 34.46
CA GLN A 417 31.79 31.02 34.13
C GLN A 417 33.30 30.91 33.86
N GLN A 418 34.01 30.06 34.60
CA GLN A 418 35.44 29.82 34.39
C GLN A 418 35.72 29.08 33.07
N SER A 419 34.91 28.09 32.70
CA SER A 419 35.07 27.35 31.44
C SER A 419 34.76 28.21 30.21
N THR A 420 33.76 29.09 30.27
CA THR A 420 33.39 30.00 29.17
C THR A 420 34.31 31.21 29.00
N THR A 421 35.05 31.61 30.05
CA THR A 421 36.01 32.75 30.00
C THR A 421 37.46 32.34 29.74
N ALA A 422 37.77 31.04 29.79
CA ALA A 422 39.07 30.50 29.39
C ALA A 422 39.26 30.64 27.87
N LYS A 423 39.75 31.79 27.41
CA LYS A 423 40.25 32.00 26.04
C LYS A 423 41.23 30.89 25.64
N PRO A 424 41.31 30.50 24.35
CA PRO A 424 42.38 29.63 23.88
C PRO A 424 43.72 30.27 24.24
N ALA A 425 44.56 29.53 24.96
CA ALA A 425 45.90 29.97 25.29
C ALA A 425 46.63 30.28 23.97
N PHE A 426 46.98 31.54 23.77
CA PHE A 426 47.86 31.96 22.69
C PHE A 426 49.18 31.20 22.83
N THR A 427 49.40 30.20 21.98
CA THR A 427 50.73 29.60 21.79
C THR A 427 51.56 30.58 20.96
N ALA A 428 52.44 31.32 21.63
CA ALA A 428 53.44 32.13 20.95
C ALA A 428 54.38 31.20 20.17
N GLY A 429 54.34 31.29 18.84
CA GLY A 429 55.37 30.74 17.95
C GLY A 429 55.02 29.43 17.26
N THR A 430 54.27 29.51 16.16
CA THR A 430 54.48 28.67 14.97
C THR A 430 54.21 29.53 13.76
N PHE A 431 55.30 29.92 13.10
CA PHE A 431 55.32 30.48 11.75
C PHE A 431 55.16 29.37 10.72
#